data_AF-A0A1B6Z560-F1
#
_entry.id   AF-A0A1B6Z560-F1
#
_cell.length_a   1.000
_cell.length_b   1.000
_cell.length_c   1.000
_cell.angle_alpha   90.00
_cell.angle_beta   90.00
_cell.angle_gamma   90.00
#
_symmetry.space_group_name_H-M   'P 1'
#
loop_
_entity.id
_entity.type
_entity.pdbx_description
1 polymer ?
#
loop_
_entity_poly.entity_id
_entity_poly.type
_entity_poly.pdbx_seq_one_letter_code
_entity_poly.pdbx_strand_id
1 'polypeptide(L)'
;MIYRNAAYAIYALAMTNALVAMPAHAVNEVKAQPAANSSSHSENPVATSPDADIDLTGFWTQGGYKIVYFEQDGSRLTSRYTKRSADNKKNEIDFTATIHGNLVYGAHRAPFSRKLQKKCAHQIWVGMGLTLEANHRKLTGFRGNRTVDPKNCEVDNSETVDIIYTRMVDADGNPLK
;
A
#
# COMPACT_ATOMS: atom_id res chain seq x y z
N MET A 1 25.99 10.88 -37.07
CA MET A 1 25.56 9.51 -36.69
C MET A 1 24.59 9.63 -35.53
N ILE A 2 23.36 9.19 -35.77
CA ILE A 2 22.23 9.23 -34.85
C ILE A 2 22.16 7.85 -34.20
N TYR A 3 22.16 7.78 -32.87
CA TYR A 3 21.66 6.61 -32.15
C TYR A 3 20.74 7.07 -31.03
N ARG A 4 19.43 6.98 -31.33
CA ARG A 4 18.35 6.93 -30.35
C ARG A 4 18.13 5.47 -30.01
N ASN A 5 18.14 5.12 -28.72
CA ASN A 5 17.53 3.87 -28.25
C ASN A 5 16.58 4.23 -27.12
N ALA A 6 15.29 4.30 -27.47
CA ALA A 6 14.18 4.22 -26.55
C ALA A 6 13.65 2.79 -26.60
N ALA A 7 13.47 2.15 -25.45
CA ALA A 7 12.56 1.01 -25.31
C ALA A 7 12.15 0.90 -23.85
N TYR A 8 10.96 1.44 -23.57
CA TYR A 8 10.19 1.18 -22.36
C TYR A 8 9.62 -0.24 -22.43
N ALA A 9 9.89 -1.08 -21.43
CA ALA A 9 9.20 -2.34 -21.26
C ALA A 9 7.96 -2.14 -20.38
N ILE A 10 6.78 -2.15 -21.01
CA ILE A 10 5.48 -2.23 -20.35
C ILE A 10 5.17 -3.71 -20.18
N TYR A 11 5.20 -4.21 -18.94
CA TYR A 11 4.61 -5.51 -18.61
C TYR A 11 3.10 -5.33 -18.42
N ALA A 12 2.33 -5.76 -19.41
CA ALA A 12 0.89 -6.00 -19.28
C ALA A 12 0.67 -7.50 -19.05
N LEU A 13 0.28 -7.91 -17.83
CA LEU A 13 -0.27 -9.24 -17.61
C LEU A 13 -1.74 -9.23 -18.02
N ALA A 14 -2.05 -9.85 -19.16
CA ALA A 14 -3.39 -10.28 -19.49
C ALA A 14 -3.66 -11.61 -18.77
N MET A 15 -4.58 -11.65 -17.81
CA MET A 15 -5.15 -12.90 -17.31
C MET A 15 -6.26 -13.35 -18.27
N THR A 16 -5.95 -14.29 -19.15
CA THR A 16 -6.95 -15.01 -19.94
C THR A 16 -7.43 -16.23 -19.16
N ASN A 17 -8.72 -16.26 -18.84
CA ASN A 17 -9.42 -17.45 -18.34
C ASN A 17 -9.27 -18.60 -19.35
N ALA A 18 -8.57 -19.66 -18.97
CA ALA A 18 -8.61 -20.94 -19.67
C ALA A 18 -9.50 -21.90 -18.88
N LEU A 19 -10.64 -22.22 -19.51
CA LEU A 19 -11.61 -23.22 -19.11
C LEU A 19 -11.30 -24.51 -19.90
N VAL A 20 -11.47 -25.68 -19.25
CA VAL A 20 -11.54 -27.05 -19.83
C VAL A 20 -10.17 -27.72 -20.12
N ALA A 21 -9.86 -28.99 -19.80
CA ALA A 21 -10.66 -30.20 -19.51
C ALA A 21 -9.89 -31.16 -18.57
N MET A 22 -10.62 -31.88 -17.70
CA MET A 22 -10.14 -33.09 -17.02
C MET A 22 -10.57 -34.35 -17.80
N PRO A 23 -9.77 -35.43 -17.86
CA PRO A 23 -10.21 -36.69 -18.45
C PRO A 23 -11.01 -37.53 -17.44
N ALA A 24 -12.01 -38.22 -17.98
CA ALA A 24 -12.90 -39.15 -17.31
C ALA A 24 -12.19 -40.46 -16.91
N HIS A 25 -12.58 -41.03 -15.76
CA HIS A 25 -12.99 -42.43 -15.56
C HIS A 25 -12.92 -42.78 -14.06
N ALA A 26 -14.07 -42.98 -13.43
CA ALA A 26 -14.38 -44.15 -12.59
C ALA A 26 -15.79 -43.97 -12.02
N VAL A 27 -16.65 -44.91 -12.40
CA VAL A 27 -18.09 -44.99 -12.10
C VAL A 27 -18.30 -45.45 -10.67
N ASN A 28 -19.21 -44.80 -9.94
CA ASN A 28 -20.05 -45.50 -8.96
C ASN A 28 -21.40 -44.78 -8.82
N GLU A 29 -22.46 -45.51 -9.13
CA GLU A 29 -23.86 -45.09 -9.09
C GLU A 29 -24.38 -45.03 -7.65
N VAL A 30 -24.97 -43.91 -7.23
CA VAL A 30 -26.01 -43.89 -6.19
C VAL A 30 -27.05 -42.79 -6.51
N LYS A 31 -28.16 -43.23 -7.13
CA LYS A 31 -29.58 -42.86 -6.92
C LYS A 31 -29.95 -41.39 -6.56
N ALA A 32 -30.69 -40.71 -7.44
CA ALA A 32 -31.48 -39.48 -7.18
C ALA A 32 -32.51 -39.70 -6.05
N GLN A 33 -32.95 -38.76 -5.18
CA GLN A 33 -33.28 -37.31 -5.15
C GLN A 33 -33.68 -36.98 -3.66
N PRO A 34 -34.10 -35.77 -3.19
CA PRO A 34 -34.17 -34.42 -3.78
C PRO A 34 -33.58 -33.30 -2.86
N ALA A 35 -33.76 -32.05 -3.31
CA ALA A 35 -33.31 -30.77 -2.73
C ALA A 35 -33.58 -30.54 -1.23
N ALA A 36 -32.59 -29.95 -0.54
CA ALA A 36 -32.79 -29.19 0.69
C ALA A 36 -31.73 -28.09 0.82
N ASN A 37 -32.22 -26.87 1.07
CA ASN A 37 -31.45 -25.67 1.40
C ASN A 37 -30.49 -25.90 2.56
N SER A 38 -29.24 -25.43 2.44
CA SER A 38 -28.58 -24.76 3.57
C SER A 38 -27.45 -23.87 3.08
N SER A 39 -27.57 -22.61 3.48
CA SER A 39 -26.54 -21.59 3.47
C SER A 39 -25.22 -22.10 4.06
N SER A 40 -24.17 -22.10 3.25
CA SER A 40 -22.81 -21.97 3.76
C SER A 40 -22.09 -20.98 2.88
N HIS A 41 -22.09 -19.71 3.32
CA HIS A 41 -21.04 -18.78 2.93
C HIS A 41 -19.76 -19.38 3.52
N SER A 42 -19.04 -20.15 2.70
CA SER A 42 -17.70 -20.59 3.05
C SER A 42 -16.87 -19.32 3.11
N GLU A 43 -16.73 -18.76 4.30
CA GLU A 43 -15.65 -17.84 4.61
C GLU A 43 -14.36 -18.59 4.27
N ASN A 44 -13.85 -18.32 3.09
CA ASN A 44 -12.51 -18.73 2.73
C ASN A 44 -11.62 -18.05 3.76
N PRO A 45 -10.92 -18.78 4.65
CA PRO A 45 -10.01 -18.13 5.57
C PRO A 45 -9.00 -17.39 4.71
N VAL A 46 -9.01 -16.06 4.81
CA VAL A 46 -7.94 -15.23 4.25
C VAL A 46 -6.67 -15.82 4.84
N ALA A 47 -5.85 -16.43 3.99
CA ALA A 47 -4.58 -16.99 4.39
C ALA A 47 -3.79 -15.86 5.05
N THR A 48 -3.74 -15.89 6.38
CA THR A 48 -2.83 -15.06 7.15
C THR A 48 -1.44 -15.47 6.72
N SER A 49 -0.80 -14.62 5.91
CA SER A 49 0.61 -14.80 5.62
C SER A 49 1.34 -14.90 6.97
N PRO A 50 2.27 -15.85 7.16
CA PRO A 50 3.10 -15.92 8.36
C PRO A 50 3.92 -14.64 8.60
N ASP A 51 3.96 -13.72 7.63
CA ASP A 51 4.54 -12.39 7.76
C ASP A 51 3.66 -11.35 8.49
N ALA A 52 2.41 -11.70 8.84
CA ALA A 52 1.49 -10.81 9.56
C ALA A 52 1.71 -10.81 11.09
N ASP A 53 2.71 -11.54 11.60
CA ASP A 53 3.01 -11.63 13.04
C ASP A 53 3.57 -10.32 13.64
N ILE A 54 3.91 -9.33 12.80
CA ILE A 54 4.41 -8.04 13.24
C ILE A 54 3.30 -6.99 13.14
N ASP A 55 2.83 -6.53 14.30
CA ASP A 55 1.92 -5.38 14.39
C ASP A 55 2.70 -4.07 14.34
N LEU A 56 2.52 -3.32 13.25
CA LEU A 56 3.08 -2.00 13.02
C LEU A 56 2.16 -0.86 13.48
N THR A 57 0.98 -1.18 14.03
CA THR A 57 0.02 -0.20 14.54
C THR A 57 0.65 0.65 15.65
N GLY A 58 0.39 1.95 15.61
CA GLY A 58 0.87 2.90 16.60
C GLY A 58 1.39 4.20 16.01
N PHE A 59 2.17 4.92 16.82
CA PHE A 59 2.64 6.27 16.46
C PHE A 59 4.06 6.23 15.90
N TRP A 60 4.23 6.92 14.79
CA TRP A 60 5.49 7.00 14.06
C TRP A 60 5.85 8.45 13.77
N THR A 61 7.14 8.74 13.67
CA THR A 61 7.65 9.98 13.11
C THR A 61 8.08 9.77 11.66
N GLN A 62 7.65 10.64 10.76
CA GLN A 62 8.14 10.72 9.39
C GLN A 62 9.12 11.89 9.28
N GLY A 63 10.41 11.58 9.18
CA GLY A 63 11.46 12.58 9.40
C GLY A 63 11.38 13.22 10.79
N GLY A 64 12.07 14.35 10.99
CA GLY A 64 12.26 14.91 12.34
C GLY A 64 11.02 15.54 13.02
N TYR A 65 9.92 15.81 12.29
CA TYR A 65 8.85 16.68 12.82
C TYR A 65 7.40 16.23 12.52
N LYS A 66 7.17 15.28 11.61
CA LYS A 66 5.81 14.89 11.23
C LYS A 66 5.41 13.64 12.02
N ILE A 67 4.34 13.73 12.81
CA ILE A 67 3.80 12.58 13.55
C ILE A 67 2.63 11.99 12.75
N VAL A 68 2.69 10.68 12.53
CA VAL A 68 1.67 9.90 11.85
C VAL A 68 1.25 8.73 12.73
N TYR A 69 0.04 8.24 12.49
CA TYR A 69 -0.47 7.02 13.10
C TYR A 69 -0.62 5.98 12.01
N PHE A 70 -0.04 4.80 12.25
CA PHE A 70 -0.19 3.65 11.39
C PHE A 70 -1.30 2.76 11.94
N GLU A 71 -2.15 2.31 11.04
CA GLU A 71 -3.24 1.36 11.31
C GLU A 71 -3.02 0.15 10.40
N GLN A 72 -2.82 -1.01 11.01
CA GLN A 72 -2.64 -2.28 10.31
C GLN A 72 -3.91 -3.13 10.40
N ASP A 73 -4.33 -3.66 9.26
CA ASP A 73 -5.43 -4.61 9.13
C ASP A 73 -4.95 -5.77 8.25
N GLY A 74 -4.57 -6.88 8.90
CA GLY A 74 -3.83 -7.97 8.25
C GLY A 74 -2.52 -7.47 7.62
N SER A 75 -2.39 -7.62 6.30
CA SER A 75 -1.24 -7.14 5.53
C SER A 75 -1.39 -5.69 5.04
N ARG A 76 -2.55 -5.05 5.25
CA ARG A 76 -2.79 -3.68 4.81
C ARG A 76 -2.30 -2.70 5.87
N LEU A 77 -1.56 -1.68 5.45
CA LEU A 77 -1.07 -0.62 6.31
C LEU A 77 -1.56 0.74 5.81
N THR A 78 -2.20 1.52 6.68
CA THR A 78 -2.63 2.90 6.38
C THR A 78 -1.96 3.87 7.34
N SER A 79 -1.34 4.92 6.80
CA SER A 79 -0.77 6.00 7.59
C SER A 79 -1.63 7.26 7.52
N ARG A 80 -1.85 7.90 8.67
CA ARG A 80 -2.61 9.15 8.78
C ARG A 80 -1.87 10.18 9.62
N TYR A 81 -1.96 11.45 9.24
CA TYR A 81 -1.41 12.55 10.04
C TYR A 81 -2.13 12.71 11.37
N THR A 82 -1.42 12.68 12.49
CA THR A 82 -2.05 12.90 13.82
C THR A 82 -2.17 14.39 14.16
N LYS A 83 -1.22 15.19 13.66
CA LYS A 83 -1.19 16.65 13.76
C LYS A 83 -1.11 17.25 12.37
N ARG A 84 -1.63 18.48 12.23
CA ARG A 84 -1.49 19.25 10.99
C ARG A 84 0.00 19.46 10.68
N SER A 85 0.40 19.14 9.46
CA SER A 85 1.71 19.49 8.91
C SER A 85 1.58 20.68 7.96
N ALA A 86 2.71 21.19 7.46
CA ALA A 86 2.73 22.28 6.48
C ALA A 86 1.80 22.00 5.28
N ASP A 87 1.77 20.75 4.83
CA ASP A 87 1.05 20.33 3.62
C ASP A 87 -0.26 19.60 3.94
N ASN A 88 -0.41 19.01 5.13
CA ASN A 88 -1.51 18.10 5.43
C ASN A 88 -2.34 18.43 6.67
N LYS A 89 -3.67 18.27 6.57
CA LYS A 89 -4.56 18.38 7.72
C LYS A 89 -4.47 17.12 8.59
N LYS A 90 -4.87 17.26 9.85
CA LYS A 90 -5.06 16.13 10.77
C LYS A 90 -6.02 15.09 10.15
N ASN A 91 -5.76 13.81 10.43
CA ASN A 91 -6.48 12.61 10.00
C ASN A 91 -6.43 12.30 8.50
N GLU A 92 -5.77 13.14 7.70
CA GLU A 92 -5.61 12.84 6.29
C GLU A 92 -4.61 11.71 6.07
N ILE A 93 -4.87 10.92 5.03
CA ILE A 93 -4.01 9.80 4.65
C ILE A 93 -2.69 10.35 4.12
N ASP A 94 -1.60 9.78 4.64
CA ASP A 94 -0.24 10.00 4.16
C ASP A 94 0.13 8.92 3.14
N PHE A 95 -0.07 7.65 3.47
CA PHE A 95 0.08 6.53 2.53
C PHE A 95 -0.88 5.37 2.81
N THR A 96 -1.06 4.53 1.80
CA THR A 96 -1.65 3.20 1.90
C THR A 96 -0.70 2.18 1.29
N ALA A 97 -0.47 1.08 1.98
CA ALA A 97 0.51 0.08 1.56
C ALA A 97 0.08 -1.35 1.92
N THR A 98 0.79 -2.31 1.35
CA THR A 98 0.73 -3.73 1.67
C THR A 98 2.08 -4.16 2.25
N ILE A 99 2.02 -5.00 3.27
CA ILE A 99 3.15 -5.60 3.97
C ILE A 99 3.37 -7.01 3.42
N HIS A 100 4.61 -7.34 3.11
CA HIS A 100 5.05 -8.69 2.74
C HIS A 100 6.46 -8.92 3.30
N GLY A 101 6.57 -9.77 4.32
CA GLY A 101 7.77 -9.90 5.13
C GLY A 101 8.24 -8.54 5.68
N ASN A 102 9.49 -8.20 5.42
CA ASN A 102 10.08 -6.91 5.78
C ASN A 102 9.84 -5.81 4.72
N LEU A 103 9.07 -6.06 3.67
CA LEU A 103 8.79 -5.08 2.62
C LEU A 103 7.42 -4.46 2.81
N VAL A 104 7.36 -3.13 2.66
CA VAL A 104 6.11 -2.37 2.68
C VAL A 104 6.04 -1.54 1.40
N TYR A 105 5.09 -1.83 0.53
CA TYR A 105 4.98 -1.17 -0.77
C TYR A 105 3.56 -0.67 -1.02
N GLY A 106 3.44 0.45 -1.72
CA GLY A 106 2.14 1.03 -2.00
C GLY A 106 2.19 2.43 -2.57
N ALA A 107 1.23 3.24 -2.16
CA ALA A 107 1.01 4.59 -2.64
C ALA A 107 1.18 5.60 -1.50
N HIS A 108 2.17 6.48 -1.65
CA HIS A 108 2.35 7.63 -0.78
C HIS A 108 1.74 8.86 -1.43
N ARG A 109 1.17 9.75 -0.63
CA ARG A 109 0.66 11.02 -1.11
C ARG A 109 1.80 11.96 -1.50
N ALA A 110 1.75 12.56 -2.68
CA ALA A 110 2.73 13.56 -3.08
C ALA A 110 2.65 14.83 -2.19
N PRO A 111 3.78 15.48 -1.89
CA PRO A 111 3.88 16.61 -0.97
C PRO A 111 3.44 17.92 -1.66
N PHE A 112 2.14 18.08 -1.91
CA PHE A 112 1.62 19.33 -2.47
C PHE A 112 0.99 20.20 -1.41
N SER A 113 1.25 21.51 -1.47
CA SER A 113 0.54 22.47 -0.63
C SER A 113 -0.96 22.44 -0.90
N ARG A 114 -1.78 22.71 0.12
CA ARG A 114 -3.24 22.77 -0.05
C ARG A 114 -3.72 23.79 -1.06
N LYS A 115 -3.00 24.91 -1.16
CA LYS A 115 -3.28 25.94 -2.15
C LYS A 115 -3.15 25.36 -3.56
N LEU A 116 -2.10 24.59 -3.81
CA LEU A 116 -1.86 23.94 -5.10
C LEU A 116 -2.86 22.82 -5.37
N GLN A 117 -3.13 21.95 -4.38
CA GLN A 117 -4.15 20.90 -4.51
C GLN A 117 -5.53 21.48 -4.82
N LYS A 118 -5.92 22.60 -4.21
CA LYS A 118 -7.20 23.25 -4.47
C LYS A 118 -7.23 23.92 -5.85
N LYS A 119 -6.13 24.58 -6.24
CA LYS A 119 -6.03 25.27 -7.55
C LYS A 119 -6.09 24.27 -8.70
N CYS A 120 -5.31 23.20 -8.62
CA CYS A 120 -5.15 22.24 -9.70
C CYS A 120 -6.03 20.99 -9.54
N ALA A 121 -6.83 20.90 -8.47
CA ALA A 121 -7.67 19.74 -8.15
C ALA A 121 -6.91 18.39 -8.13
N HIS A 122 -5.62 18.41 -7.74
CA HIS A 122 -4.76 17.23 -7.77
C HIS A 122 -4.41 16.74 -6.36
N GLN A 123 -4.93 15.57 -6.00
CA GLN A 123 -4.24 14.66 -5.09
C GLN A 123 -3.54 13.61 -5.93
N ILE A 124 -2.21 13.57 -5.86
CA ILE A 124 -1.45 12.63 -6.65
C ILE A 124 -0.80 11.63 -5.72
N TRP A 125 -1.06 10.36 -5.99
CA TRP A 125 -0.40 9.25 -5.37
C TRP A 125 0.86 8.92 -6.16
N VAL A 126 1.95 8.68 -5.44
CA VAL A 126 3.24 8.26 -5.97
C VAL A 126 3.57 6.90 -5.40
N GLY A 127 4.19 6.04 -6.21
CA GLY A 127 4.66 4.74 -5.74
C GLY A 127 5.63 4.90 -4.58
N MET A 128 5.61 3.97 -3.63
CA MET A 128 6.48 3.95 -2.46
C MET A 128 6.90 2.52 -2.18
N GLY A 129 8.16 2.34 -1.79
CA GLY A 129 8.70 1.11 -1.25
C GLY A 129 9.52 1.41 -0.01
N LEU A 130 9.24 0.69 1.07
CA LEU A 130 9.94 0.76 2.34
C LEU A 130 10.39 -0.64 2.75
N THR A 131 11.46 -0.69 3.53
CA THR A 131 11.97 -1.90 4.17
C THR A 131 11.94 -1.68 5.68
N LEU A 132 11.39 -2.66 6.40
CA LEU A 132 11.33 -2.72 7.85
C LEU A 132 12.65 -3.26 8.40
N GLU A 133 13.26 -2.54 9.33
CA GLU A 133 14.44 -3.03 10.05
C GLU A 133 14.07 -4.20 10.96
N ALA A 134 15.03 -5.09 11.26
CA ALA A 134 14.81 -6.31 12.04
C ALA A 134 14.28 -6.08 13.46
N ASN A 135 14.49 -4.88 14.03
CA ASN A 135 13.95 -4.51 15.34
C ASN A 135 12.51 -3.98 15.27
N HIS A 136 11.93 -3.86 14.06
CA HIS A 136 10.59 -3.34 13.78
C HIS A 136 10.34 -1.90 14.26
N ARG A 137 11.41 -1.12 14.51
CA ARG A 137 11.34 0.27 14.99
C ARG A 137 11.54 1.29 13.90
N LYS A 138 11.94 0.89 12.70
CA LYS A 138 12.27 1.81 11.62
C LYS A 138 11.93 1.23 10.25
N LEU A 139 11.31 2.07 9.42
CA LEU A 139 11.04 1.82 8.01
C LEU A 139 11.83 2.82 7.19
N THR A 140 12.61 2.32 6.22
CA THR A 140 13.40 3.16 5.32
C THR A 140 13.15 2.78 3.88
N GLY A 141 13.15 3.76 2.98
CA GLY A 141 13.08 3.52 1.56
C GLY A 141 12.80 4.80 0.82
N PHE A 142 12.00 4.72 -0.23
CA PHE A 142 11.76 5.83 -1.13
C PHE A 142 10.29 5.92 -1.53
N ARG A 143 9.88 7.13 -1.89
CA ARG A 143 8.70 7.36 -2.72
C ARG A 143 9.10 8.01 -4.03
N GLY A 144 8.28 7.83 -5.04
CA GLY A 144 8.28 8.69 -6.21
C GLY A 144 8.05 10.14 -5.81
N ASN A 145 8.42 11.04 -6.71
CA ASN A 145 8.19 12.46 -6.51
C ASN A 145 7.60 13.06 -7.77
N ARG A 146 6.78 14.09 -7.57
CA ARG A 146 6.15 14.83 -8.65
C ARG A 146 6.19 16.30 -8.34
N THR A 147 6.46 17.09 -9.36
CA THR A 147 6.34 18.55 -9.33
C THR A 147 5.11 18.95 -10.12
N VAL A 148 4.47 20.03 -9.68
CA VAL A 148 3.30 20.59 -10.38
C VAL A 148 3.60 22.04 -10.69
N ASP A 149 3.56 22.43 -11.96
CA ASP A 149 3.69 23.82 -12.34
C ASP A 149 2.45 24.58 -11.87
N PRO A 150 2.60 25.58 -10.97
CA PRO A 150 1.46 26.30 -10.44
C PRO A 150 0.74 27.17 -11.48
N LYS A 151 1.29 27.42 -12.67
CA LYS A 151 0.69 28.26 -13.71
C LYS A 151 -0.32 27.49 -14.54
N ASN A 152 0.09 26.37 -15.13
CA ASN A 152 -0.71 25.54 -16.04
C ASN A 152 -1.18 24.20 -15.42
N CYS A 153 -0.77 23.90 -14.17
CA CYS A 153 -1.09 22.66 -13.46
C CYS A 153 -0.53 21.39 -14.12
N GLU A 154 0.48 21.51 -14.99
CA GLU A 154 1.18 20.35 -15.55
C GLU A 154 1.96 19.60 -14.46
N VAL A 155 2.03 18.27 -14.60
CA VAL A 155 2.63 17.37 -13.61
C VAL A 155 3.81 16.64 -14.24
N ASP A 156 4.98 16.79 -13.62
CA ASP A 156 6.19 16.09 -14.02
C ASP A 156 6.66 15.13 -12.91
N ASN A 157 7.23 13.99 -13.31
CA ASN A 157 7.91 13.11 -12.36
C ASN A 157 9.33 13.63 -12.13
N SER A 158 9.74 13.66 -10.88
CA SER A 158 11.09 14.03 -10.46
C SER A 158 11.77 12.89 -9.71
N GLU A 159 13.02 13.10 -9.31
CA GLU A 159 13.80 12.12 -8.55
C GLU A 159 13.07 11.65 -7.30
N THR A 160 13.25 10.36 -6.98
CA THR A 160 12.67 9.76 -5.78
C THR A 160 13.13 10.51 -4.53
N VAL A 161 12.26 10.50 -3.51
CA VAL A 161 12.53 11.11 -2.21
C VAL A 161 12.66 10.01 -1.19
N ASP A 162 13.78 10.03 -0.45
CA ASP A 162 13.98 9.14 0.68
C ASP A 162 12.96 9.41 1.78
N ILE A 163 12.46 8.34 2.38
CA ILE A 163 11.56 8.41 3.52
C ILE A 163 12.09 7.52 4.62
N ILE A 164 12.03 8.05 5.84
CA ILE A 164 12.32 7.34 7.07
C ILE A 164 11.12 7.52 8.00
N TYR A 165 10.54 6.40 8.44
CA TYR A 165 9.62 6.37 9.57
C TYR A 165 10.31 5.72 10.78
N THR A 166 10.22 6.36 11.93
CA THR A 166 10.72 5.82 13.20
C THR A 166 9.57 5.64 14.18
N ARG A 167 9.38 4.42 14.69
CA ARG A 167 8.34 4.07 15.64
C ARG A 167 8.60 4.76 16.96
N MET A 168 7.58 5.39 17.52
CA MET A 168 7.67 6.14 18.78
C MET A 168 7.14 5.30 19.94
N VAL A 169 5.90 4.86 19.81
CA VAL A 169 5.10 4.16 20.84
C VAL A 169 4.12 3.23 20.15
N ASP A 170 3.57 2.28 20.90
CA ASP A 170 2.52 1.37 20.42
C ASP A 170 1.17 2.07 20.22
N ALA A 171 0.12 1.31 19.88
CA ALA A 171 -1.23 1.82 19.66
C ALA A 171 -1.83 2.54 20.88
N ASP A 172 -1.49 2.06 22.08
CA ASP A 172 -1.99 2.58 23.36
C ASP A 172 -1.14 3.76 23.88
N GLY A 173 -0.03 4.06 23.21
CA GLY A 173 0.88 5.13 23.59
C GLY A 173 1.95 4.72 24.61
N ASN A 174 2.14 3.42 24.83
CA ASN A 174 3.19 2.92 25.72
C ASN A 174 4.55 2.87 25.03
N PRO A 175 5.65 2.96 25.81
CA PRO A 175 6.99 2.74 25.28
C PRO A 175 7.13 1.37 24.60
N LEU A 176 7.87 1.34 23.49
CA LEU A 176 8.16 0.11 22.77
C LEU A 176 9.01 -0.82 23.64
N LYS A 177 8.52 -2.04 23.87
CA LYS A 177 9.24 -3.11 24.58
C LYS A 177 10.49 -3.56 23.81
#